data_AF-A0A6L6QC86-F1
#
_entry.id   AF-A0A6L6QC86-F1
#
_cell.length_a   1.000
_cell.length_b   1.000
_cell.length_c   1.000
_cell.angle_alpha   90.00
_cell.angle_beta   90.00
_cell.angle_gamma   90.00
#
_symmetry.space_group_name_H-M   'P 1'
#
loop_
_entity.id
_entity.type
_entity.pdbx_description
1 polymer ?
#
loop_
_entity_poly.entity_id
_entity_poly.type
_entity_poly.pdbx_seq_one_letter_code
_entity_poly.pdbx_strand_id
1 'polypeptide(L)'
;MELKCFLCNTVGAVCESADHGNRQRITCVAPGCGNYVITSGAIQRLEEGGPNKEVLVELVRLANERTGVLDISVASDGLLQTTEILPMA
;
A
#
# COMPACT_ATOMS: atom_id res chain seq x y z
N MET A 1 -1.55 -15.99 -12.63
CA MET A 1 -1.26 -16.07 -11.19
C MET A 1 -2.11 -14.98 -10.55
N GLU A 2 -3.13 -15.34 -9.78
CA GLU A 2 -3.99 -14.35 -9.11
C GLU A 2 -3.24 -13.77 -7.91
N LEU A 3 -3.06 -12.46 -7.89
CA LEU A 3 -2.35 -11.77 -6.81
C LEU A 3 -3.35 -11.38 -5.71
N LYS A 4 -2.98 -11.65 -4.46
CA LYS A 4 -3.78 -11.24 -3.29
C LYS A 4 -3.33 -9.86 -2.83
N CYS A 5 -4.28 -8.98 -2.55
CA CYS A 5 -3.98 -7.70 -1.94
C CYS A 5 -3.25 -7.91 -0.60
N PHE A 6 -2.13 -7.24 -0.40
CA PHE A 6 -1.31 -7.42 0.80
C PHE A 6 -2.01 -6.97 2.10
N LEU A 7 -2.86 -5.93 2.00
CA LEU A 7 -3.54 -5.33 3.15
C LEU A 7 -4.82 -6.09 3.55
N CYS A 8 -5.66 -6.49 2.58
CA CYS A 8 -6.97 -7.10 2.86
C CYS A 8 -7.12 -8.56 2.39
N ASN A 9 -6.08 -9.16 1.81
CA ASN A 9 -6.06 -10.53 1.28
C ASN A 9 -7.06 -10.85 0.15
N THR A 10 -7.77 -9.85 -0.39
CA THR A 10 -8.68 -10.05 -1.53
C THR A 10 -7.92 -10.55 -2.77
N VAL A 11 -8.44 -11.59 -3.40
CA VAL A 11 -7.90 -12.18 -4.64
C VAL A 11 -8.28 -11.30 -5.83
N GLY A 12 -7.38 -11.20 -6.81
CA GLY A 12 -7.61 -10.42 -8.04
C GLY A 12 -7.09 -8.99 -7.97
N ALA A 13 -6.21 -8.69 -7.00
CA ALA A 13 -5.48 -7.42 -7.00
C ALA A 13 -4.49 -7.38 -8.17
N VAL A 14 -4.25 -6.19 -8.71
CA VAL A 14 -3.20 -5.94 -9.70
C VAL A 14 -1.98 -5.35 -9.00
N CYS A 15 -0.77 -5.79 -9.38
CA CYS A 15 0.49 -5.27 -8.86
C CYS A 15 1.38 -4.81 -10.01
N GLU A 16 1.84 -3.57 -9.93
CA GLU A 16 2.83 -3.01 -10.85
C GLU A 16 4.09 -2.65 -10.05
N SER A 17 5.24 -3.18 -10.47
CA SER A 17 6.52 -2.93 -9.80
C SER A 17 7.24 -1.75 -10.43
N ALA A 18 7.83 -0.89 -9.59
CA ALA A 18 8.66 0.25 -9.96
C ALA A 18 9.97 0.22 -9.17
N ASP A 19 10.92 1.11 -9.50
CA ASP A 19 12.20 1.27 -8.78
C ASP A 19 12.97 -0.05 -8.62
N HIS A 20 13.16 -0.77 -9.74
CA HIS A 20 13.81 -2.09 -9.77
C HIS A 20 13.14 -3.15 -8.86
N GLY A 21 11.83 -3.00 -8.60
CA GLY A 21 11.05 -3.92 -7.76
C GLY A 21 10.98 -3.50 -6.29
N ASN A 22 11.62 -2.41 -5.89
CA ASN A 22 11.55 -1.90 -4.52
C ASN A 22 10.16 -1.35 -4.18
N ARG A 23 9.46 -0.77 -5.16
CA ARG A 23 8.10 -0.24 -4.99
C ARG A 23 7.09 -1.07 -5.76
N GLN A 24 5.95 -1.33 -5.13
CA GLN A 24 4.84 -2.06 -5.70
C GLN A 24 3.58 -1.21 -5.60
N ARG A 25 2.99 -0.85 -6.74
CA ARG A 25 1.66 -0.25 -6.82
C ARG A 25 0.63 -1.37 -6.83
N ILE A 26 -0.19 -1.42 -5.79
CA ILE A 26 -1.27 -2.38 -5.66
C ILE A 26 -2.60 -1.68 -5.93
N THR A 27 -3.36 -2.24 -6.88
CA THR A 27 -4.73 -1.83 -7.19
C THR A 27 -5.65 -2.95 -6.71
N CYS A 28 -6.33 -2.75 -5.59
CA CYS A 28 -7.23 -3.74 -5.02
C CYS A 28 -8.64 -3.63 -5.62
N VAL A 29 -9.24 -4.76 -5.97
CA VAL A 29 -10.63 -4.84 -6.45
C VAL A 29 -11.67 -4.75 -5.31
N ALA A 30 -11.22 -4.86 -4.05
CA ALA A 30 -12.13 -4.75 -2.91
C ALA A 30 -12.57 -3.30 -2.71
N PRO A 31 -13.88 -3.03 -2.60
CA PRO A 31 -14.41 -1.66 -2.46
C PRO A 31 -13.93 -0.95 -1.18
N GLY A 32 -13.46 -1.70 -0.18
CA GLY A 32 -12.97 -1.15 1.08
C GLY A 32 -11.45 -0.96 1.19
N CYS A 33 -10.65 -1.38 0.18
CA CYS A 33 -9.18 -1.31 0.27
C CYS A 33 -8.58 -0.28 -0.66
N GLY A 34 -8.99 -0.25 -1.93
CA GLY A 34 -8.48 0.72 -2.90
C GLY A 34 -7.02 0.52 -3.33
N ASN A 35 -6.36 1.62 -3.68
CA ASN A 35 -5.09 1.69 -4.39
C ASN A 35 -3.99 2.31 -3.54
N TYR A 36 -2.84 1.67 -3.47
CA TYR A 36 -1.70 2.11 -2.68
C TYR A 36 -0.38 1.72 -3.33
N VAL A 37 0.69 2.37 -2.90
CA VAL A 37 2.07 2.00 -3.20
C VAL A 37 2.71 1.50 -1.91
N ILE A 38 3.45 0.41 -1.98
CA ILE A 38 4.17 -0.14 -0.83
C ILE A 38 5.59 -0.53 -1.21
N THR A 39 6.56 -0.29 -0.33
CA THR A 39 7.94 -0.76 -0.53
C THR A 39 8.15 -2.17 -0.01
N SER A 40 9.14 -2.89 -0.55
CA SER A 40 9.53 -4.21 -0.04
C SER A 40 9.91 -4.17 1.45
N GLY A 41 10.56 -3.10 1.90
CA GLY A 41 10.87 -2.90 3.32
C GLY A 41 9.63 -2.72 4.19
N ALA A 42 8.59 -2.03 3.69
CA ALA A 42 7.33 -1.89 4.41
C ALA A 42 6.54 -3.21 4.48
N ILE A 43 6.58 -4.02 3.41
CA ILE A 43 6.02 -5.38 3.42
C ILE A 43 6.68 -6.21 4.52
N GLN A 44 8.02 -6.28 4.54
CA GLN A 44 8.75 -7.01 5.55
C GLN A 44 8.40 -6.53 6.97
N ARG A 45 8.36 -5.21 7.19
CA ARG A 45 8.02 -4.64 8.49
C ARG A 45 6.61 -5.05 8.95
N LEU A 46 5.65 -5.12 8.03
CA LEU A 46 4.28 -5.54 8.33
C LEU A 46 4.17 -7.03 8.61
N GLU A 47 5.01 -7.86 7.99
CA GLU A 47 5.09 -9.30 8.27
C GLU A 47 5.75 -9.58 9.63
N GLU A 48 6.73 -8.77 10.04
CA GLU A 48 7.43 -8.84 11.33
C GLU A 48 6.60 -8.32 12.52
N GLY A 49 5.30 -8.06 12.35
CA GLY A 49 4.43 -7.53 13.40
C GLY A 49 4.42 -6.00 13.46
N GLY A 50 4.55 -5.34 12.31
CA GLY A 50 4.33 -3.91 12.15
C GLY A 50 2.89 -3.47 12.46
N PRO A 51 2.51 -2.23 12.11
CA PRO A 51 1.19 -1.69 12.43
C PRO A 51 0.05 -2.52 11.84
N ASN A 52 -1.12 -2.43 12.48
CA ASN A 52 -2.29 -3.20 12.04
C ASN A 52 -2.67 -2.83 10.59
N LYS A 53 -2.74 -3.84 9.72
CA LYS A 53 -3.12 -3.70 8.32
C LYS A 53 -4.50 -3.05 8.15
N GLU A 54 -5.43 -3.24 9.09
CA GLU A 54 -6.74 -2.60 9.07
C GLU A 54 -6.65 -1.07 9.14
N VAL A 55 -5.69 -0.53 9.90
CA VAL A 55 -5.43 0.92 9.97
C VAL A 55 -4.89 1.42 8.64
N LEU A 56 -4.00 0.65 8.00
CA LEU A 56 -3.50 0.98 6.67
C LEU A 56 -4.61 0.96 5.62
N VAL A 57 -5.51 -0.02 5.66
CA VAL A 57 -6.69 -0.07 4.78
C VAL A 57 -7.51 1.21 4.88
N GLU A 58 -7.78 1.68 6.11
CA GLU A 58 -8.53 2.93 6.31
C GLU A 58 -7.76 4.15 5.79
N LEU A 59 -6.46 4.25 6.02
CA LEU A 59 -5.64 5.34 5.48
C LEU A 59 -5.60 5.33 3.95
N VAL A 60 -5.54 4.14 3.33
CA VAL A 60 -5.58 4.01 1.87
C VAL A 60 -6.93 4.52 1.35
N ARG A 61 -8.02 4.10 1.98
CA ARG A 61 -9.36 4.55 1.62
C ARG A 61 -9.47 6.08 1.69
N LEU A 62 -9.04 6.69 2.79
CA LEU A 62 -9.06 8.15 2.97
C LEU A 62 -8.24 8.89 1.90
N ALA A 63 -7.06 8.36 1.54
CA ALA A 63 -6.25 8.91 0.45
C ALA A 63 -6.96 8.80 -0.91
N ASN A 64 -7.59 7.65 -1.20
CA ASN A 64 -8.28 7.43 -2.48
C ASN A 64 -9.56 8.26 -2.63
N GLU A 65 -10.29 8.53 -1.54
CA GLU A 65 -11.44 9.46 -1.55
C GLU A 65 -11.03 10.86 -2.02
N ARG A 66 -9.77 11.25 -1.79
CA ARG A 66 -9.20 12.53 -2.24
C ARG A 66 -8.56 12.45 -3.62
N THR A 67 -8.79 11.38 -4.37
CA THR A 67 -8.14 11.04 -5.65
C THR A 67 -6.64 10.75 -5.54
N GLY A 68 -6.09 10.74 -4.32
CA GLY A 68 -4.70 10.42 -4.03
C GLY A 68 -4.44 8.92 -3.93
N VAL A 69 -3.16 8.58 -3.78
CA VAL A 69 -2.67 7.22 -3.52
C VAL A 69 -1.80 7.25 -2.28
N LEU A 70 -1.98 6.30 -1.37
CA LEU A 70 -1.13 6.20 -0.19
C LEU A 70 0.18 5.47 -0.53
N ASP A 71 1.32 6.09 -0.28
CA ASP A 71 2.64 5.46 -0.25
C ASP A 71 2.91 4.96 1.16
N ILE A 72 3.27 3.68 1.26
CA ILE A 72 3.58 2.97 2.49
C ILE A 72 5.05 2.53 2.39
N SER A 73 5.92 3.20 3.14
CA SER A 73 7.36 3.00 3.06
C SER A 73 7.99 2.92 4.46
N VAL A 74 9.28 2.63 4.52
CA VAL A 74 10.05 2.67 5.77
C VAL A 74 10.94 3.90 5.73
N ALA A 75 10.85 4.73 6.76
CA ALA A 75 11.67 5.93 6.91
C ALA A 75 13.10 5.58 7.35
N SER A 76 13.98 6.58 7.34
CA SER A 76 15.41 6.40 7.68
C SER A 76 15.65 5.94 9.12
N ASP A 77 14.67 6.12 10.01
CA ASP A 77 14.67 5.65 11.39
C ASP A 77 14.16 4.20 11.56
N GLY A 78 13.81 3.53 10.45
CA GLY A 78 13.29 2.16 10.44
C GLY A 78 11.79 2.06 10.78
N LEU A 79 11.10 3.18 10.96
CA LEU A 79 9.66 3.19 11.22
C LEU A 79 8.86 3.17 9.91
N LEU A 80 7.67 2.57 9.98
CA LEU A 80 6.74 2.58 8.86
C LEU A 80 6.13 3.98 8.74
N GLN A 81 6.24 4.57 7.55
CA GLN A 81 5.73 5.87 7.20
C GLN A 81 4.65 5.74 6.14
N THR A 82 3.60 6.55 6.25
CA THR A 82 2.56 6.69 5.24
C THR A 82 2.54 8.11 4.69
N THR A 83 2.51 8.24 3.37
CA THR A 83 2.51 9.54 2.67
C THR A 83 1.42 9.56 1.61
N GLU A 84 0.56 10.57 1.60
CA GLU A 84 -0.43 10.74 0.54
C GLU A 84 0.22 11.37 -0.70
N ILE A 85 0.14 10.68 -1.85
CA ILE A 85 0.58 11.17 -3.15
C ILE A 85 -0.65 11.66 -3.91
N LEU A 86 -0.76 12.98 -4.10
CA LEU A 86 -1.81 13.58 -4.91
C LEU A 86 -1.46 13.46 -6.40
N PRO A 87 -2.45 13.22 -7.29
CA PRO A 87 -2.23 13.35 -8.72
C PRO A 87 -1.82 14.80 -9.01
N MET A 88 -0.74 14.99 -9.78
CA MET A 88 -0.34 16.32 -10.24
C MET A 88 -1.49 16.88 -11.08
N ALA A 89 -2.01 18.04 -10.67
CA ALA A 89 -3.09 18.76 -11.34
C ALA A 89 -2.67 19.23 -12.74
#